data_AF-A0A7V7KJQ2-F1
#
_entry.id   AF-A0A7V7KJQ2-F1
#
_cell.length_a   1.000
_cell.length_b   1.000
_cell.length_c   1.000
_cell.angle_alpha   90.00
_cell.angle_beta   90.00
_cell.angle_gamma   90.00
#
_symmetry.space_group_name_H-M   'P 1'
#
loop_
_entity.id
_entity.type
_entity.pdbx_description
1 polymer ?
#
loop_
_entity_poly.entity_id
_entity_poly.type
_entity_poly.pdbx_seq_one_letter_code
_entity_poly.pdbx_strand_id
1 'polypeptide(L)'
;MTRRVSTRPSDCWTISHPLGGKSAPQEHSAEMAMTTARAVIDGYAELRQQVATMLALANEGDWEALIEQQAGYLQLTDRLRQLDDQSNLNREDAQRKAELLEAILADDLAIREHLVARRTELGQLMDATRRQRDLHRSYGKQAATVVDAANQFGQRVP
;
A
#
# COMPACT_ATOMS: atom_id res chain seq x y z
N MET A 1 79.76 -49.05 -22.85
CA MET A 1 80.61 -47.94 -22.33
C MET A 1 79.68 -46.76 -22.08
N THR A 2 79.52 -46.15 -20.91
CA THR A 2 80.29 -46.13 -19.65
C THR A 2 79.37 -45.64 -18.54
N ARG A 3 79.48 -46.26 -17.36
CA ARG A 3 78.94 -45.80 -16.07
C ARG A 3 79.41 -44.37 -15.73
N ARG A 4 78.57 -43.61 -15.01
CA ARG A 4 78.98 -42.94 -13.77
C ARG A 4 77.78 -42.61 -12.88
N VAL A 5 77.86 -43.12 -11.66
CA VAL A 5 77.15 -42.67 -10.46
C VAL A 5 77.76 -41.35 -10.01
N SER A 6 76.95 -40.42 -9.51
CA SER A 6 77.42 -39.39 -8.58
C SER A 6 76.36 -39.10 -7.52
N THR A 7 76.86 -39.00 -6.30
CA THR A 7 76.19 -39.08 -5.00
C THR A 7 76.09 -37.72 -4.30
N ARG A 8 74.98 -37.56 -3.54
CA ARG A 8 74.83 -36.85 -2.24
C ARG A 8 74.78 -35.29 -2.23
N PRO A 9 74.31 -34.64 -1.13
CA PRO A 9 73.77 -35.16 0.14
C PRO A 9 72.43 -34.55 0.61
N SER A 10 71.94 -35.13 1.71
CA SER A 10 70.92 -34.70 2.67
C SER A 10 70.98 -33.21 3.06
N ASP A 11 69.82 -32.60 3.31
CA ASP A 11 69.48 -32.09 4.64
C ASP A 11 67.99 -31.69 4.75
N CYS A 12 67.43 -32.05 5.91
CA CYS A 12 66.37 -31.44 6.73
C CYS A 12 65.66 -30.21 6.13
N TRP A 13 64.34 -30.04 6.24
CA TRP A 13 63.64 -29.75 7.49
C TRP A 13 62.19 -30.24 7.48
N THR A 14 61.81 -30.86 8.60
CA THR A 14 60.43 -31.01 9.07
C THR A 14 59.90 -29.65 9.52
N ILE A 15 58.77 -29.19 8.96
CA ILE A 15 57.86 -28.29 9.68
C ILE A 15 56.42 -28.76 9.40
N SER A 16 55.83 -29.36 10.43
CA SER A 16 54.37 -29.46 10.58
C SER A 16 53.78 -28.06 10.59
N HIS A 17 52.84 -27.78 9.70
CA HIS A 17 51.86 -26.71 9.90
C HIS A 17 50.50 -27.33 10.23
N PRO A 18 49.89 -26.98 11.37
CA PRO A 18 48.57 -27.45 11.72
C PRO A 18 47.49 -26.67 10.97
N LEU A 19 46.38 -27.36 10.77
CA LEU A 19 45.08 -26.89 10.33
C LEU A 19 44.69 -25.56 10.99
N GLY A 20 44.34 -24.55 10.19
CA GLY A 20 43.93 -23.25 10.73
C GLY A 20 43.45 -22.24 9.69
N GLY A 21 42.88 -22.68 8.56
CA GLY A 21 42.14 -21.80 7.67
C GLY A 21 40.72 -21.64 8.20
N LYS A 22 40.46 -20.63 9.03
CA LYS A 22 39.09 -20.22 9.38
C LYS A 22 38.35 -19.84 8.09
N SER A 23 37.38 -20.65 7.72
CA SER A 23 36.33 -20.29 6.77
C SER A 23 35.63 -19.02 7.26
N ALA A 24 35.77 -17.90 6.54
CA ALA A 24 34.98 -16.70 6.78
C ALA A 24 34.60 -15.93 5.48
N PRO A 25 33.80 -16.53 4.58
CA PRO A 25 32.93 -15.74 3.67
C PRO A 25 31.44 -15.80 4.06
N GLN A 26 31.04 -16.67 4.99
CA GLN A 26 29.62 -17.00 5.21
C GLN A 26 28.90 -16.07 6.20
N GLU A 27 29.60 -15.46 7.16
CA GLU A 27 28.99 -14.64 8.22
C GLU A 27 28.45 -13.30 7.70
N HIS A 28 29.19 -12.60 6.84
CA HIS A 28 28.77 -11.31 6.28
C HIS A 28 27.53 -11.44 5.37
N SER A 29 27.39 -12.55 4.62
CA SER A 29 26.22 -12.77 3.77
C SER A 29 24.96 -13.05 4.58
N ALA A 30 25.10 -13.71 5.73
CA ALA A 30 24.00 -13.98 6.66
C ALA A 30 23.57 -12.70 7.40
N GLU A 31 24.53 -11.87 7.83
CA GLU A 31 24.26 -10.58 8.47
C GLU A 31 23.58 -9.58 7.52
N MET A 32 24.04 -9.50 6.27
CA MET A 32 23.40 -8.69 5.23
C MET A 32 21.98 -9.20 4.91
N ALA A 33 21.77 -10.53 4.85
CA ALA A 33 20.45 -11.12 4.64
C ALA A 33 19.49 -10.83 5.80
N MET A 34 19.96 -10.94 7.06
CA MET A 34 19.18 -10.60 8.26
C MET A 34 18.79 -9.12 8.29
N THR A 35 19.71 -8.23 7.95
CA THR A 35 19.46 -6.79 7.87
C THR A 35 18.46 -6.45 6.77
N THR A 36 18.53 -7.14 5.62
CA THR A 36 17.59 -6.95 4.51
C THR A 36 16.19 -7.48 4.87
N ALA A 37 16.10 -8.66 5.49
CA ALA A 37 14.84 -9.23 5.97
C ALA A 37 14.16 -8.29 6.97
N ARG A 38 14.94 -7.73 7.91
CA ARG A 38 14.42 -6.76 8.87
C ARG A 38 13.86 -5.51 8.18
N ALA A 39 14.58 -4.96 7.21
CA ALA A 39 14.14 -3.79 6.45
C ALA A 39 12.84 -4.04 5.68
N VAL A 40 12.64 -5.26 5.14
CA VAL A 40 11.38 -5.65 4.49
C VAL A 40 10.22 -5.64 5.48
N ILE A 41 10.38 -6.28 6.64
CA ILE A 41 9.32 -6.35 7.65
C ILE A 41 8.97 -4.96 8.19
N ASP A 42 9.99 -4.14 8.47
CA ASP A 42 9.78 -2.77 8.94
C ASP A 42 9.04 -1.92 7.88
N GLY A 43 9.37 -2.09 6.60
CA GLY A 43 8.67 -1.39 5.52
C GLY A 43 7.21 -1.84 5.36
N TYR A 44 6.90 -3.15 5.45
CA TYR A 44 5.50 -3.59 5.46
C TYR A 44 4.73 -3.09 6.69
N ALA A 45 5.39 -2.95 7.83
CA ALA A 45 4.78 -2.33 9.01
C ALA A 45 4.50 -0.83 8.81
N GLU A 46 5.41 -0.10 8.16
CA GLU A 46 5.21 1.30 7.76
C GLU A 46 4.05 1.43 6.77
N LEU A 47 3.99 0.56 5.75
CA LEU A 47 2.90 0.54 4.78
C LEU A 47 1.54 0.33 5.45
N ARG A 48 1.47 -0.58 6.42
CA ARG A 48 0.27 -0.79 7.22
C ARG A 48 -0.13 0.45 8.01
N GLN A 49 0.81 1.15 8.64
CA GLN A 49 0.51 2.41 9.35
C GLN A 49 -0.04 3.48 8.41
N GLN A 50 0.50 3.56 7.19
CA GLN A 50 0.02 4.49 6.18
C GLN A 50 -1.41 4.16 5.74
N VAL A 51 -1.73 2.90 5.47
CA VAL A 51 -3.09 2.48 5.12
C VAL A 51 -4.07 2.69 6.28
N ALA A 52 -3.65 2.43 7.53
CA ALA A 52 -4.49 2.73 8.70
C ALA A 52 -4.79 4.24 8.82
N THR A 53 -3.82 5.09 8.48
CA THR A 53 -4.03 6.56 8.41
C THR A 53 -5.01 6.92 7.30
N MET A 54 -4.87 6.32 6.12
CA MET A 54 -5.83 6.50 5.01
C MET A 54 -7.25 6.06 5.40
N LEU A 55 -7.40 4.97 6.16
CA LEU A 55 -8.69 4.54 6.67
C LEU A 55 -9.29 5.55 7.66
N ALA A 56 -8.48 6.14 8.54
CA ALA A 56 -8.94 7.20 9.43
C ALA A 56 -9.43 8.43 8.64
N LEU A 57 -8.65 8.90 7.65
CA LEU A 57 -9.04 10.02 6.78
C LEU A 57 -10.32 9.72 6.00
N ALA A 58 -10.47 8.50 5.49
CA ALA A 58 -11.68 8.07 4.81
C ALA A 58 -12.90 8.14 5.76
N ASN A 59 -12.75 7.65 7.00
CA ASN A 59 -13.82 7.70 8.01
C ASN A 59 -14.19 9.13 8.43
N GLU A 60 -13.23 10.04 8.47
CA GLU A 60 -13.45 11.47 8.76
C GLU A 60 -14.01 12.23 7.55
N GLY A 61 -13.94 11.65 6.35
CA GLY A 61 -14.35 12.27 5.11
C GLY A 61 -13.39 13.34 4.60
N ASP A 62 -12.13 13.31 5.04
CA ASP A 62 -11.06 14.20 4.58
C ASP A 62 -10.46 13.68 3.26
N TRP A 63 -11.16 13.95 2.16
CA TRP A 63 -10.80 13.44 0.84
C TRP A 63 -9.53 14.06 0.29
N GLU A 64 -9.24 15.31 0.63
CA GLU A 64 -8.06 16.02 0.14
C GLU A 64 -6.81 15.36 0.75
N ALA A 65 -6.76 15.24 2.08
CA ALA A 65 -5.67 14.55 2.77
C ALA A 65 -5.56 13.09 2.33
N LEU A 66 -6.69 12.38 2.12
CA LEU A 66 -6.67 10.99 1.65
C LEU A 66 -5.98 10.85 0.26
N ILE A 67 -6.27 11.76 -0.66
CA ILE A 67 -5.66 11.78 -2.00
C ILE A 67 -4.16 12.09 -1.91
N GLU A 68 -3.76 13.02 -1.04
CA GLU A 68 -2.34 13.34 -0.81
C GLU A 68 -1.55 12.13 -0.30
N GLN A 69 -2.13 11.32 0.58
CA GLN A 69 -1.49 10.10 1.09
C GLN A 69 -1.28 9.01 0.02
N GLN A 70 -2.13 8.97 -1.01
CA GLN A 70 -2.11 7.91 -2.03
C GLN A 70 -0.78 7.85 -2.79
N ALA A 71 -0.18 8.99 -3.11
CA ALA A 71 1.10 9.04 -3.81
C ALA A 71 2.23 8.38 -2.99
N GLY A 72 2.27 8.67 -1.69
CA GLY A 72 3.25 8.07 -0.77
C GLY A 72 3.05 6.55 -0.63
N TYR A 73 1.80 6.09 -0.55
CA TYR A 73 1.48 4.66 -0.44
C TYR A 73 1.98 3.89 -1.66
N LEU A 74 1.76 4.43 -2.87
CA LEU A 74 2.21 3.80 -4.11
C LEU A 74 3.75 3.75 -4.19
N GLN A 75 4.42 4.84 -3.82
CA GLN A 75 5.89 4.90 -3.78
C GLN A 75 6.48 3.90 -2.78
N LEU A 76 5.90 3.81 -1.58
CA LEU A 76 6.34 2.88 -0.54
C LEU A 76 6.13 1.42 -0.99
N THR A 77 4.98 1.11 -1.61
CA THR A 77 4.68 -0.22 -2.15
C THR A 77 5.69 -0.63 -3.23
N ASP A 78 6.01 0.26 -4.17
CA ASP A 78 6.96 -0.03 -5.24
C ASP A 78 8.39 -0.24 -4.70
N ARG A 79 8.82 0.58 -3.75
CA ARG A 79 10.10 0.40 -3.06
C ARG A 79 10.15 -0.93 -2.31
N LEU A 80 9.06 -1.26 -1.61
CA LEU A 80 8.97 -2.50 -0.84
C LEU A 80 9.06 -3.72 -1.74
N ARG A 81 8.37 -3.71 -2.89
CA ARG A 81 8.45 -4.81 -3.86
C ARG A 81 9.90 -5.10 -4.27
N GLN A 82 10.68 -4.06 -4.58
CA GLN A 82 12.09 -4.22 -4.97
C GLN A 82 12.96 -4.78 -3.84
N LEU A 83 12.74 -4.32 -2.60
CA LEU A 83 13.50 -4.78 -1.43
C LEU A 83 13.15 -6.24 -1.07
N ASP A 84 11.87 -6.58 -1.18
CA ASP A 84 11.32 -7.89 -0.87
C ASP A 84 11.82 -8.96 -1.85
N ASP A 85 11.89 -8.65 -3.15
CA ASP A 85 12.45 -9.52 -4.20
C ASP A 85 13.93 -9.87 -3.97
N GLN A 86 14.66 -9.01 -3.25
CA GLN A 86 16.08 -9.19 -2.93
C GLN A 86 16.31 -9.87 -1.58
N SER A 87 15.24 -10.07 -0.80
CA SER A 87 15.32 -10.58 0.57
C SER A 87 15.15 -12.10 0.64
N ASN A 88 15.87 -12.73 1.56
CA ASN A 88 15.66 -14.14 1.92
C ASN A 88 15.03 -14.18 3.31
N LEU A 89 13.70 -14.28 3.37
CA LEU A 89 12.96 -14.35 4.63
C LEU A 89 13.02 -15.78 5.19
N ASN A 90 13.29 -15.88 6.49
CA ASN A 90 13.10 -17.14 7.21
C ASN A 90 11.58 -17.39 7.41
N ARG A 91 11.22 -18.53 7.99
CA ARG A 91 9.80 -18.90 8.20
C ARG A 91 9.05 -17.91 9.11
N GLU A 92 9.71 -17.39 10.14
CA GLU A 92 9.10 -16.45 11.09
C GLU A 92 8.82 -15.10 10.42
N ASP A 93 9.79 -14.56 9.69
CA ASP A 93 9.64 -13.31 8.94
C ASP A 93 8.60 -13.45 7.82
N ALA A 94 8.56 -14.58 7.13
CA ALA A 94 7.55 -14.84 6.11
C ALA A 94 6.13 -14.89 6.70
N GLN A 95 5.96 -15.52 7.86
CA GLN A 95 4.69 -15.53 8.59
C GLN A 95 4.29 -14.11 9.02
N ARG A 96 5.24 -13.34 9.56
CA ARG A 96 4.99 -11.97 10.00
C ARG A 96 4.58 -11.06 8.84
N LYS A 97 5.22 -11.21 7.69
CA LYS A 97 4.85 -10.50 6.46
C LYS A 97 3.44 -10.86 6.00
N ALA A 98 3.06 -12.14 6.06
CA ALA A 98 1.71 -12.58 5.69
C ALA A 98 0.64 -11.92 6.57
N GLU A 99 0.85 -11.88 7.89
CA GLU A 99 -0.06 -11.18 8.82
C GLU A 99 -0.20 -9.68 8.49
N LEU A 100 0.92 -9.02 8.16
CA LEU A 100 0.92 -7.61 7.76
C LEU A 100 0.13 -7.39 6.47
N LEU A 101 0.32 -8.25 5.47
CA LEU A 101 -0.39 -8.19 4.20
C LEU A 101 -1.89 -8.42 4.37
N GLU A 102 -2.30 -9.40 5.17
CA GLU A 102 -3.70 -9.64 5.48
C GLU A 102 -4.35 -8.39 6.11
N ALA A 103 -3.67 -7.76 7.06
CA ALA A 103 -4.15 -6.53 7.69
C ALA A 103 -4.24 -5.37 6.68
N ILE A 104 -3.22 -5.16 5.84
CA ILE A 104 -3.23 -4.12 4.79
C ILE A 104 -4.41 -4.33 3.84
N LEU A 105 -4.63 -5.56 3.37
CA LEU A 105 -5.71 -5.87 2.45
C LEU A 105 -7.10 -5.68 3.08
N ALA A 106 -7.24 -5.99 4.37
CA ALA A 106 -8.45 -5.74 5.13
C ALA A 106 -8.73 -4.22 5.25
N ASP A 107 -7.71 -3.42 5.58
CA ASP A 107 -7.84 -1.97 5.67
C ASP A 107 -8.17 -1.35 4.29
N ASP A 108 -7.51 -1.80 3.22
CA ASP A 108 -7.79 -1.36 1.84
C ASP A 108 -9.23 -1.69 1.40
N LEU A 109 -9.74 -2.86 1.80
CA LEU A 109 -11.13 -3.23 1.55
C LEU A 109 -12.09 -2.29 2.30
N ALA A 110 -11.83 -2.05 3.58
CA ALA A 110 -12.65 -1.16 4.41
C ALA A 110 -12.69 0.27 3.83
N ILE A 111 -11.55 0.79 3.35
CA ILE A 111 -11.49 2.09 2.66
C ILE A 111 -12.42 2.09 1.44
N ARG A 112 -12.32 1.06 0.58
CA ARG A 112 -13.14 0.97 -0.64
C ARG A 112 -14.63 0.88 -0.32
N GLU A 113 -15.01 0.08 0.67
CA GLU A 113 -16.40 -0.04 1.11
C GLU A 113 -16.94 1.29 1.63
N HIS A 114 -16.17 1.99 2.47
CA HIS A 114 -16.53 3.30 3.00
C HIS A 114 -16.75 4.33 1.87
N LEU A 115 -15.82 4.39 0.91
CA LEU A 115 -15.91 5.30 -0.25
C LEU A 115 -17.15 5.02 -1.10
N VAL A 116 -17.47 3.75 -1.34
CA VAL A 116 -18.67 3.35 -2.10
C VAL A 116 -19.95 3.71 -1.35
N ALA A 117 -20.00 3.47 -0.04
CA ALA A 117 -21.14 3.82 0.80
C ALA A 117 -21.40 5.32 0.78
N ARG A 118 -20.35 6.12 1.00
CA ARG A 118 -20.46 7.59 0.98
C ARG A 118 -20.87 8.15 -0.38
N ARG A 119 -20.31 7.62 -1.47
CA ARG A 119 -20.73 7.99 -2.84
C ARG A 119 -22.21 7.68 -3.08
N THR A 120 -22.68 6.53 -2.61
CA THR A 120 -24.09 6.12 -2.74
C THR A 120 -25.01 7.08 -1.99
N GLU A 121 -24.65 7.46 -0.77
CA GLU A 121 -25.38 8.45 0.04
C GLU A 121 -25.49 9.80 -0.68
N LEU A 122 -24.36 10.33 -1.19
CA LEU A 122 -24.35 11.59 -1.93
C LEU A 122 -25.23 11.53 -3.19
N GLY A 123 -25.20 10.41 -3.92
CA GLY A 123 -26.08 10.18 -5.07
C GLY A 123 -27.56 10.26 -4.69
N GLN A 124 -27.95 9.62 -3.58
CA GLN A 124 -29.33 9.66 -3.08
C GLN A 124 -29.79 11.08 -2.69
N LEU A 125 -28.91 11.86 -2.04
CA LEU A 125 -29.20 13.24 -1.67
C LEU A 125 -29.37 14.14 -2.91
N MET A 126 -28.53 13.96 -3.93
CA MET A 126 -28.64 14.68 -5.19
C MET A 126 -29.94 14.35 -5.93
N ASP A 127 -30.32 13.08 -5.98
CA ASP A 127 -31.57 12.64 -6.59
C ASP A 127 -32.79 13.20 -5.86
N ALA A 128 -32.77 13.17 -4.52
CA ALA A 128 -33.83 13.78 -3.71
C ALA A 128 -33.95 15.29 -3.98
N THR A 129 -32.82 16.00 -4.04
CA THR A 129 -32.78 17.44 -4.33
C THR A 129 -33.29 17.75 -5.73
N ARG A 130 -32.93 16.94 -6.73
CA ARG A 130 -33.45 17.08 -8.10
C ARG A 130 -34.96 16.88 -8.14
N ARG A 131 -35.47 15.81 -7.53
CA ARG A 131 -36.92 15.56 -7.44
C ARG A 131 -37.66 16.72 -6.74
N GLN A 132 -37.11 17.25 -5.65
CA GLN A 132 -37.70 18.40 -4.96
C GLN A 132 -37.76 19.64 -5.87
N ARG A 133 -36.70 19.91 -6.64
CA ARG A 133 -36.68 21.02 -7.60
C ARG A 133 -37.68 20.84 -8.74
N ASP A 134 -37.84 19.62 -9.25
CA ASP A 134 -38.79 19.30 -10.32
C ASP A 134 -40.24 19.45 -9.85
N LEU A 135 -40.55 19.02 -8.62
CA LEU A 135 -41.85 19.24 -7.99
C LEU A 135 -42.12 20.74 -7.82
N HIS A 136 -41.18 21.48 -7.23
CA HIS A 136 -41.31 22.92 -7.04
C HIS A 136 -41.52 23.66 -8.37
N ARG A 137 -40.82 23.25 -9.43
CA ARG A 137 -41.00 23.81 -10.77
C ARG A 137 -42.38 23.49 -11.36
N SER A 138 -42.87 22.27 -11.18
CA SER A 138 -44.14 21.82 -11.75
C SER A 138 -45.32 22.49 -11.05
N TYR A 139 -45.34 22.48 -9.72
CA TYR A 139 -46.40 23.10 -8.92
C TYR A 139 -46.31 24.62 -8.92
N GLY A 140 -45.11 25.21 -8.89
CA GLY A 140 -44.93 26.67 -8.98
C GLY A 140 -45.43 27.24 -10.32
N LYS A 141 -45.20 26.53 -11.43
CA LYS A 141 -45.75 26.92 -12.74
C LYS A 141 -47.27 26.82 -12.78
N GLN A 142 -47.85 25.74 -12.26
CA GLN A 142 -49.31 25.57 -12.20
C GLN A 142 -49.96 26.64 -11.32
N ALA A 143 -49.36 26.96 -10.17
CA ALA A 143 -49.82 28.04 -9.30
C ALA A 143 -49.78 29.40 -10.02
N ALA A 144 -48.71 29.71 -10.75
CA ALA A 144 -48.61 30.92 -11.55
C ALA A 144 -49.68 30.98 -12.66
N THR A 145 -49.90 29.87 -13.38
CA THR A 145 -50.94 29.80 -14.43
C THR A 145 -52.35 29.95 -13.87
N VAL A 146 -52.64 29.38 -12.69
CA VAL A 146 -53.94 29.54 -12.03
C VAL A 146 -54.17 30.98 -11.56
N VAL A 147 -53.14 31.65 -11.02
CA VAL A 147 -53.20 33.05 -10.61
C VAL A 147 -53.39 33.98 -11.82
N ASP A 148 -52.69 33.73 -12.93
CA ASP A 148 -52.85 34.49 -14.17
C ASP A 148 -54.26 34.31 -14.76
N ALA A 149 -54.77 33.07 -14.79
CA ALA A 149 -56.12 32.79 -15.25
C ALA A 149 -57.18 33.48 -14.37
N ALA A 150 -57.05 33.40 -13.04
CA ALA A 150 -57.95 34.06 -12.10
C ALA A 150 -57.97 35.58 -12.27
N ASN A 151 -56.81 36.21 -12.48
CA ASN A 151 -56.71 37.65 -12.77
C ASN A 151 -57.37 38.01 -14.11
N GLN A 152 -57.24 37.17 -15.13
CA GLN A 152 -57.86 37.40 -16.44
C GLN A 152 -59.39 37.30 -16.41
N PHE A 153 -59.95 36.39 -15.61
CA PHE A 153 -61.40 36.27 -15.43
C PHE A 153 -61.98 37.46 -14.65
N GLY A 154 -61.26 38.01 -13.67
CA GLY A 154 -61.70 39.19 -12.91
C GLY A 154 -61.75 40.48 -13.74
N GLN A 155 -60.92 40.59 -14.78
CA GLN A 155 -60.88 41.77 -15.67
C GLN A 155 -61.91 41.73 -16.82
N ARG A 156 -62.63 40.62 -17.00
CA ARG A 156 -63.52 40.39 -18.15
C ARG A 156 -65.02 40.48 -17.86
N VAL A 157 -65.40 40.97 -16.69
CA VAL A 157 -66.82 41.27 -16.40
C VAL A 157 -67.09 42.72 -16.83
N PRO A 158 -68.03 42.97 -17.77
CA PRO A 158 -68.40 44.32 -18.24
C PRO A 158 -69.15 45.14 -17.20
#